data_AF-A0A662ZBF2-F1
#
_entry.id   AF-A0A662ZBF2-F1
#
_cell.length_a   1.000
_cell.length_b   1.000
_cell.length_c   1.000
_cell.angle_alpha   90.00
_cell.angle_beta   90.00
_cell.angle_gamma   90.00
#
_symmetry.space_group_name_H-M   'P 1'
#
loop_
_entity.id
_entity.type
_entity.pdbx_description
1 polymer ?
#
loop_
_entity_poly.entity_id
_entity_poly.type
_entity_poly.pdbx_seq_one_letter_code
_entity_poly.pdbx_strand_id
1 'polypeptide(L)'
;EFLSLIMSNQVLVHMKEMALNLVLYAKLEELSKDDFEVRLQKSLRVAGEGEKFADLVVTVNKGTSNECIYLIELKYLTKTEASDKSGENTLKNAIQEASEQVIKYKSALDFKGKNIKAYAMVFAGPDCVYCQQQ
;
A
#
# COMPACT_ATOMS: atom_id res chain seq x y z
N GLU A 1 25.05 4.00 7.39
CA GLU A 1 24.24 3.74 8.61
C GLU A 1 22.81 4.28 8.54
N PHE A 2 22.55 5.52 8.12
CA PHE A 2 21.18 6.07 8.06
C PHE A 2 20.21 5.22 7.21
N LEU A 3 20.60 4.87 5.98
CA LEU A 3 19.76 4.06 5.08
C LEU A 3 19.57 2.63 5.61
N SER A 4 20.57 2.03 6.25
CA SER A 4 20.47 0.68 6.84
C SER A 4 19.61 0.64 8.11
N LEU A 5 19.40 1.78 8.78
CA LEU A 5 18.49 1.89 9.93
C LEU A 5 17.03 2.05 9.49
N ILE A 6 16.79 2.49 8.25
CA ILE A 6 15.45 2.72 7.69
C ILE A 6 15.01 1.53 6.82
N MET A 7 15.96 0.89 6.13
CA MET A 7 15.71 -0.30 5.33
C MET A 7 15.70 -1.53 6.22
N SER A 8 14.52 -1.87 6.74
CA SER A 8 14.32 -3.17 7.40
C SER A 8 14.59 -4.31 6.42
N ASN A 9 14.88 -5.51 6.93
CA ASN A 9 15.01 -6.71 6.09
C ASN A 9 13.79 -6.91 5.18
N GLN A 10 12.60 -6.48 5.63
CA GLN A 10 11.38 -6.53 4.85
C GLN A 10 11.41 -5.58 3.63
N VAL A 11 11.93 -4.35 3.77
CA VAL A 11 12.08 -3.42 2.64
C VAL A 11 12.99 -3.98 1.55
N LEU A 12 14.08 -4.65 1.95
CA LEU A 12 15.02 -5.26 1.01
C LEU A 12 14.40 -6.47 0.28
N VAL A 13 13.56 -7.26 0.95
CA VAL A 13 12.83 -8.39 0.34
C VAL A 13 11.87 -7.92 -0.76
N HIS A 14 11.26 -6.74 -0.58
CA HIS A 14 10.24 -6.20 -1.48
C HIS A 14 10.76 -5.11 -2.42
N MET A 15 12.06 -5.05 -2.72
CA MET A 15 12.68 -3.91 -3.43
C MET A 15 12.00 -3.52 -4.76
N LYS A 16 11.41 -4.47 -5.50
CA LYS A 16 10.63 -4.19 -6.73
C LYS A 16 9.31 -3.48 -6.42
N GLU A 17 8.58 -3.98 -5.42
CA GLU A 17 7.34 -3.34 -4.92
C GLU A 17 7.66 -1.96 -4.32
N MET A 18 8.75 -1.86 -3.55
CA MET A 18 9.20 -0.60 -2.98
C MET A 18 9.54 0.45 -4.04
N ALA A 19 10.15 0.06 -5.17
CA ALA A 19 10.41 0.98 -6.27
C ALA A 19 9.12 1.57 -6.84
N LEU A 20 8.08 0.75 -7.00
CA LEU A 20 6.75 1.22 -7.40
C LEU A 20 6.16 2.15 -6.33
N ASN A 21 6.20 1.75 -5.06
CA ASN A 21 5.69 2.55 -3.94
C ASN A 21 6.37 3.92 -3.90
N LEU A 22 7.70 3.98 -4.09
CA LEU A 22 8.48 5.22 -4.12
C LEU A 22 8.09 6.12 -5.31
N VAL A 23 7.87 5.56 -6.50
CA VAL A 23 7.44 6.34 -7.66
C VAL A 23 6.04 6.92 -7.44
N LEU A 24 5.11 6.11 -6.93
CA LEU A 24 3.76 6.57 -6.59
C LEU A 24 3.78 7.64 -5.50
N TYR A 25 4.57 7.42 -4.44
CA TYR A 25 4.78 8.39 -3.37
C TYR A 25 5.31 9.70 -3.92
N ALA A 26 6.41 9.70 -4.67
CA ALA A 26 6.99 10.94 -5.20
C ALA A 26 5.99 11.71 -6.07
N LYS A 27 5.20 10.99 -6.89
CA LYS A 27 4.16 11.60 -7.73
C LYS A 27 3.00 12.20 -6.94
N LEU A 28 2.59 11.56 -5.85
CA LEU A 28 1.54 12.09 -4.98
C LEU A 28 2.08 13.18 -4.05
N GLU A 29 3.33 13.08 -3.62
CA GLU A 29 4.00 14.07 -2.77
C GLU A 29 4.09 15.42 -3.49
N GLU A 30 4.36 15.42 -4.82
CA GLU A 30 4.28 16.61 -5.68
C GLU A 30 2.92 17.33 -5.61
N LEU A 31 1.84 16.63 -5.25
CA LEU A 31 0.49 17.18 -5.07
C LEU A 31 0.20 17.65 -3.64
N SER A 32 1.15 17.46 -2.71
CA SER A 32 0.95 17.74 -1.29
C SER A 32 0.77 19.23 -1.05
N LYS A 33 -0.37 19.54 -0.42
CA LYS A 33 -0.74 20.83 0.13
C LYS A 33 -1.03 20.63 1.62
N ASP A 34 -1.35 21.69 2.34
CA ASP A 34 -1.57 21.63 3.80
C ASP A 34 -2.62 20.59 4.24
N ASP A 35 -3.58 20.27 3.37
CA ASP A 35 -4.68 19.32 3.61
C ASP A 35 -4.49 17.95 2.93
N PHE A 36 -3.32 17.70 2.32
CA PHE A 36 -3.00 16.44 1.64
C PHE A 36 -1.71 15.85 2.21
N GLU A 37 -1.79 14.60 2.68
CA GLU A 37 -0.64 13.92 3.28
C GLU A 37 -0.47 12.53 2.66
N VAL A 38 0.75 12.20 2.27
CA VAL A 38 1.12 10.87 1.79
C VAL A 38 2.14 10.26 2.74
N ARG A 39 1.97 8.99 3.11
CA ARG A 39 2.95 8.25 3.89
C ARG A 39 3.21 6.88 3.28
N LEU A 40 4.49 6.57 3.11
CA LEU A 40 4.97 5.23 2.79
C LEU A 40 5.23 4.42 4.04
N GLN A 41 5.00 3.11 3.95
CA GLN A 41 5.32 2.15 5.01
C GLN A 41 4.80 2.65 6.37
N LYS A 42 3.56 3.14 6.39
CA LYS A 42 2.98 3.77 7.58
C LYS A 42 2.82 2.68 8.64
N SER A 43 3.46 2.88 9.80
CA SER A 43 3.21 2.04 10.97
C SER A 43 1.74 2.13 11.40
N LEU A 44 1.15 0.96 11.60
CA LEU A 44 -0.23 0.74 12.02
C LEU A 44 -0.27 -0.28 13.15
N ARG A 45 -1.08 -0.04 14.17
CA ARG A 45 -1.31 -0.99 15.25
C ARG A 45 -2.54 -1.83 14.96
N VAL A 46 -2.31 -3.11 14.65
CA VAL A 46 -3.35 -4.09 14.41
C VAL A 46 -3.59 -4.90 15.69
N ALA A 47 -4.83 -4.93 16.17
CA ALA A 47 -5.18 -5.64 17.39
C ALA A 47 -4.84 -7.13 17.28
N GLY A 48 -4.13 -7.66 18.28
CA GLY A 48 -3.69 -9.06 18.30
C GLY A 48 -2.48 -9.39 17.41
N GLU A 49 -2.07 -8.50 16.50
CA GLU A 49 -0.93 -8.74 15.59
C GLU A 49 0.25 -7.78 15.78
N GLY A 50 0.06 -6.71 16.57
CA GLY A 50 1.10 -5.73 16.87
C GLY A 50 1.28 -4.68 15.78
N GLU A 51 2.50 -4.20 15.62
CA GLU A 51 2.87 -3.21 14.61
C GLU A 51 2.98 -3.85 13.22
N LYS A 52 2.35 -3.22 12.24
CA LYS A 52 2.39 -3.56 10.81
C LYS A 52 2.66 -2.30 10.00
N PHE A 53 3.03 -2.46 8.73
CA PHE A 53 3.42 -1.35 7.87
C PHE A 53 2.59 -1.42 6.59
N ALA A 54 1.70 -0.45 6.42
CA ALA A 54 0.92 -0.30 5.19
C ALA A 54 1.76 0.34 4.10
N ASP A 55 1.65 -0.14 2.87
CA ASP A 55 2.48 0.29 1.76
C ASP A 55 2.36 1.78 1.48
N LEU A 56 1.12 2.25 1.31
CA LEU A 56 0.83 3.63 0.99
C LEU A 56 -0.47 4.10 1.67
N VAL A 57 -0.39 5.22 2.38
CA VAL A 57 -1.54 5.87 3.00
C VAL A 57 -1.61 7.31 2.54
N VAL A 58 -2.73 7.69 1.91
CA VAL A 58 -3.01 9.04 1.43
C VAL A 58 -4.17 9.62 2.23
N THR A 59 -3.97 10.76 2.89
CA THR A 59 -5.03 11.51 3.57
C THR A 59 -5.36 12.75 2.74
N VAL A 60 -6.64 12.94 2.43
CA VAL A 60 -7.15 14.08 1.66
C VAL A 60 -8.11 14.87 2.53
N ASN A 61 -8.10 16.20 2.39
CA ASN A 61 -8.87 17.15 3.21
C ASN A 61 -8.59 16.99 4.71
N LYS A 62 -7.33 16.77 5.07
CA LYS A 62 -6.88 16.54 6.44
C LYS A 62 -7.36 17.65 7.37
N GLY A 63 -7.93 17.29 8.51
CA GLY A 63 -8.46 18.22 9.52
C GLY A 63 -9.83 18.82 9.19
N THR A 64 -10.48 18.41 8.10
CA THR A 64 -11.84 18.85 7.74
C THR A 64 -12.89 17.77 8.05
N SER A 65 -14.18 18.13 8.00
CA SER A 65 -15.29 17.18 8.14
C SER A 65 -15.35 16.15 7.00
N ASN A 66 -14.70 16.43 5.87
CA ASN A 66 -14.66 15.58 4.68
C ASN A 66 -13.30 14.88 4.52
N GLU A 67 -12.53 14.76 5.62
CA GLU A 67 -11.29 13.99 5.65
C GLU A 67 -11.55 12.57 5.16
N CYS A 68 -10.71 12.09 4.25
CA CYS A 68 -10.76 10.74 3.73
C CYS A 68 -9.36 10.17 3.63
N ILE A 69 -9.19 8.94 4.10
CA ILE A 69 -7.92 8.23 4.07
C ILE A 69 -8.04 7.09 3.06
N TYR A 70 -7.19 7.12 2.06
CA TYR A 70 -6.96 6.02 1.15
C TYR A 70 -5.84 5.16 1.73
N LEU A 71 -6.18 3.92 2.07
CA LEU A 71 -5.24 2.89 2.48
C LEU A 71 -5.04 1.97 1.27
N ILE A 72 -3.81 1.85 0.79
CA ILE A 72 -3.53 1.13 -0.46
C ILE A 72 -2.45 0.10 -0.18
N GLU A 73 -2.78 -1.17 -0.37
CA GLU A 73 -1.77 -2.24 -0.43
C GLU A 73 -1.45 -2.61 -1.86
N LEU A 74 -0.15 -2.73 -2.13
CA LEU A 74 0.41 -2.87 -3.45
C LEU A 74 1.07 -4.24 -3.58
N LYS A 75 0.85 -4.88 -4.73
CA LYS A 75 1.65 -6.02 -5.17
C LYS A 75 2.24 -5.74 -6.52
N TYR A 76 3.44 -6.24 -6.73
CA TYR A 76 4.15 -6.08 -8.01
C TYR A 76 4.54 -7.45 -8.55
N LEU A 77 4.11 -7.69 -9.79
CA LEU A 77 4.54 -8.79 -10.63
C LEU A 77 5.39 -8.21 -11.76
N THR A 78 6.45 -8.93 -12.13
CA THR A 78 7.11 -8.69 -13.41
C THR A 78 6.18 -9.10 -14.55
N LYS A 79 6.40 -8.54 -15.75
CA LYS A 79 5.62 -8.91 -16.94
C LYS A 79 5.66 -10.42 -17.21
N THR A 80 6.81 -11.05 -16.97
CA THR A 80 6.99 -12.49 -17.13
C THR A 80 6.10 -13.27 -16.16
N GLU A 81 6.13 -12.93 -14.86
CA GLU A 81 5.31 -13.57 -13.82
C GLU A 81 3.81 -13.46 -14.08
N ALA A 82 3.37 -12.35 -14.67
CA ALA A 82 1.98 -12.14 -15.05
C ALA A 82 1.56 -12.89 -16.34
N SER A 83 2.51 -13.23 -17.21
CA SER A 83 2.27 -13.83 -18.53
C SER A 83 2.50 -15.34 -18.61
N ASP A 84 3.17 -15.94 -17.63
CA ASP A 84 3.43 -17.37 -17.61
C ASP A 84 2.15 -18.20 -17.43
N LYS A 85 2.16 -19.48 -17.82
CA LYS A 85 1.00 -20.38 -17.67
C LYS A 85 0.59 -20.61 -16.20
N SER A 86 1.50 -20.36 -15.25
CA SER A 86 1.24 -20.29 -13.80
C SER A 86 0.78 -18.89 -13.34
N GLY A 87 0.86 -17.88 -14.21
CA GLY A 87 0.59 -16.48 -13.93
C GLY A 87 -0.85 -16.20 -13.51
N GLU A 88 -1.82 -17.03 -13.92
CA GLU A 88 -3.19 -16.92 -13.40
C GLU A 88 -3.25 -17.23 -11.89
N ASN A 89 -2.50 -18.22 -11.41
CA ASN A 89 -2.40 -18.51 -9.98
C ASN A 89 -1.56 -17.46 -9.25
N THR A 90 -0.46 -17.00 -9.86
CA THR A 90 0.37 -15.94 -9.26
C THR A 90 -0.41 -14.64 -9.09
N LEU A 91 -1.16 -14.22 -10.11
CA LEU A 91 -2.00 -13.02 -10.05
C LEU A 91 -3.13 -13.19 -9.02
N LYS A 92 -3.83 -14.34 -9.01
CA LYS A 92 -4.87 -14.63 -8.01
C LYS A 92 -4.32 -14.57 -6.59
N ASN A 93 -3.15 -15.15 -6.35
CA ASN A 93 -2.51 -15.11 -5.04
C ASN A 93 -2.14 -13.69 -4.65
N ALA A 94 -1.54 -12.90 -5.56
CA ALA A 94 -1.20 -11.50 -5.29
C ALA A 94 -2.46 -10.66 -4.97
N ILE A 95 -3.55 -10.86 -5.71
CA ILE A 95 -4.84 -10.22 -5.44
C ILE A 95 -5.37 -10.61 -4.06
N GLN A 96 -5.36 -11.90 -3.74
CA GLN A 96 -5.83 -12.40 -2.46
C GLN A 96 -4.99 -11.83 -1.30
N GLU A 97 -3.67 -11.89 -1.39
CA GLU A 97 -2.77 -11.33 -0.38
C GLU A 97 -2.98 -9.84 -0.18
N ALA A 98 -3.05 -9.05 -1.26
CA ALA A 98 -3.31 -7.60 -1.17
C ALA A 98 -4.66 -7.31 -0.52
N SER A 99 -5.70 -8.08 -0.88
CA SER A 99 -7.05 -7.90 -0.36
C SER A 99 -7.13 -8.26 1.13
N GLU A 100 -6.55 -9.38 1.53
CA GLU A 100 -6.49 -9.80 2.94
C GLU A 100 -5.68 -8.82 3.79
N GLN A 101 -4.53 -8.35 3.28
CA GLN A 101 -3.70 -7.36 3.97
C GLN A 101 -4.42 -6.03 4.15
N VAL A 102 -5.03 -5.47 3.09
CA VAL A 102 -5.69 -4.17 3.19
C VAL A 102 -6.92 -4.21 4.10
N ILE A 103 -7.71 -5.30 4.07
CA ILE A 103 -8.86 -5.50 4.97
C ILE A 103 -8.37 -5.55 6.43
N LYS A 104 -7.29 -6.29 6.67
CA LYS A 104 -6.67 -6.37 8.00
C LYS A 104 -6.21 -4.98 8.47
N TYR A 105 -5.47 -4.26 7.64
CA TYR A 105 -4.92 -2.95 8.02
C TYR A 105 -6.00 -1.87 8.16
N LYS A 106 -7.10 -1.96 7.41
CA LYS A 106 -8.29 -1.11 7.59
C LYS A 106 -8.86 -1.20 9.01
N SER A 107 -8.68 -2.33 9.69
CA SER A 107 -9.11 -2.54 11.08
C SER A 107 -8.13 -2.01 12.14
N ALA A 108 -7.00 -1.41 11.75
CA ALA A 108 -6.00 -0.89 12.67
C ALA A 108 -6.58 0.17 13.61
N LEU A 109 -6.06 0.21 14.84
CA LEU A 109 -6.50 1.12 15.89
C LEU A 109 -6.34 2.60 15.49
N ASP A 110 -5.33 2.89 14.68
CA ASP A 110 -5.01 4.24 14.16
C ASP A 110 -6.09 4.80 13.21
N PHE A 111 -7.01 3.95 12.75
CA PHE A 111 -8.12 4.29 11.87
C PHE A 111 -9.50 4.26 12.55
N LYS A 112 -9.58 3.97 13.85
CA LYS A 112 -10.85 3.94 14.58
C LYS A 112 -11.59 5.29 14.46
N GLY A 113 -12.82 5.24 13.94
CA GLY A 113 -13.67 6.42 13.76
C GLY A 113 -13.33 7.31 12.56
N LYS A 114 -12.44 6.87 11.66
CA LYS A 114 -12.05 7.61 10.46
C LYS A 114 -12.72 7.06 9.21
N ASN A 115 -12.85 7.89 8.18
CA ASN A 115 -13.36 7.49 6.87
C ASN A 115 -12.23 6.90 6.02
N ILE A 116 -12.19 5.57 5.93
CA ILE A 116 -11.14 4.84 5.20
C ILE A 116 -11.70 4.21 3.93
N LYS A 117 -11.05 4.47 2.80
CA LYS A 117 -11.21 3.70 1.56
C LYS A 117 -9.99 2.82 1.36
N ALA A 118 -10.16 1.52 1.56
CA ALA A 118 -9.11 0.52 1.44
C ALA A 118 -9.07 -0.03 0.01
N TYR A 119 -7.91 -0.03 -0.64
CA TYR A 119 -7.72 -0.55 -1.98
C TYR A 119 -6.63 -1.62 -2.00
N ALA A 120 -6.92 -2.71 -2.70
CA ALA A 120 -5.92 -3.67 -3.11
C ALA A 120 -5.57 -3.39 -4.58
N MET A 121 -4.28 -3.24 -4.86
CA MET A 121 -3.77 -2.93 -6.19
C MET A 121 -2.65 -3.89 -6.57
N VAL A 122 -2.73 -4.45 -7.78
CA VAL A 122 -1.66 -5.31 -8.34
C VAL A 122 -1.18 -4.71 -9.65
N PHE A 123 0.13 -4.58 -9.77
CA PHE A 123 0.81 -4.11 -10.96
C PHE A 123 1.57 -5.25 -11.64
N ALA A 124 1.55 -5.28 -12.97
CA ALA A 124 2.38 -6.15 -13.79
C ALA A 124 3.31 -5.28 -14.64
N GLY A 125 4.53 -5.02 -14.16
CA GLY A 125 5.34 -3.93 -14.71
C GLY A 125 4.66 -2.57 -14.45
N PRO A 126 4.54 -1.69 -15.48
CA PRO A 126 3.88 -0.38 -15.30
C PRO A 126 2.35 -0.48 -15.29
N ASP A 127 1.78 -1.62 -15.65
CA ASP A 127 0.36 -1.78 -15.90
C ASP A 127 -0.37 -2.17 -14.60
N CYS A 128 -1.36 -1.37 -14.17
CA CYS A 128 -2.23 -1.75 -13.06
C CYS A 128 -3.27 -2.77 -13.56
N VAL A 129 -3.05 -4.04 -13.23
CA VAL A 129 -3.88 -5.16 -13.71
C VAL A 129 -5.03 -5.50 -12.76
N TYR A 130 -4.99 -4.98 -11.54
CA TYR A 130 -6.07 -5.08 -10.58
C TYR A 130 -6.10 -3.83 -9.68
N CYS A 131 -7.27 -3.24 -9.50
CA CYS A 131 -7.51 -2.14 -8.57
C CYS A 131 -8.96 -2.22 -8.08
N GLN A 132 -9.15 -2.56 -6.81
CA GLN A 132 -10.49 -2.69 -6.25
C GLN A 132 -10.52 -2.24 -4.79
N GLN A 133 -11.60 -1.53 -4.45
CA GLN A 133 -11.91 -1.15 -3.08
C GLN A 133 -12.43 -2.37 -2.28
N GLN A 134 -11.94 -2.54 -1.05
CA GLN A 134 -12.32 -3.59 -0.09
C GLN A 134 -13.09 -3.04 1.12
#